data_AF-A0AAW5NZF9-F1
#
_entry.id   AF-A0AAW5NZF9-F1
#
_cell.length_a   1.000
_cell.length_b   1.000
_cell.length_c   1.000
_cell.angle_alpha   90.00
_cell.angle_beta   90.00
_cell.angle_gamma   90.00
#
_symmetry.space_group_name_H-M   'P 1'
#
loop_
_entity.id
_entity.type
_entity.pdbx_description
1 polymer ?
#
loop_
_entity_poly.entity_id
_entity_poly.type
_entity_poly.pdbx_seq_one_letter_code
_entity_poly.pdbx_strand_id
1 'polypeptide(L)'
;MNQIEKIIDLATWNRKEHFEHFSAFDDPFFGVTVHVDCTRSYEEAKAKGVSFSLLLLHRIITAASKVEEFRYRIEGDKVVCYDSLLPEATVGRADHTFSFAAFEYDPDELTFIRKAKAEMERLQGTTGLNKGGTFHPNAIHYSAVPWLVFTDMKHPTNMRSGDSVPKISTGKYFREGEKLMLPISVTCHHGLMDGYHVAKFIETLDL
;
A
#
# COMPACT_ATOMS: atom_id res chain seq x y z
N MET A 1 -1.96 -15.73 7.49
CA MET A 1 -3.03 -15.56 8.50
C MET A 1 -3.31 -14.06 8.55
N ASN A 2 -4.57 -13.64 8.66
CA ASN A 2 -5.00 -12.24 8.66
C ASN A 2 -5.57 -11.90 10.06
N GLN A 3 -4.81 -12.19 11.11
CA GLN A 3 -5.29 -12.16 12.49
C GLN A 3 -4.81 -10.89 13.19
N ILE A 4 -5.60 -10.44 14.18
CA ILE A 4 -5.16 -9.41 15.11
C ILE A 4 -4.02 -10.00 15.94
N GLU A 5 -2.81 -9.51 15.73
CA GLU A 5 -1.60 -9.86 16.48
C GLU A 5 -1.69 -9.30 17.91
N LYS A 6 -2.13 -8.05 18.04
CA LYS A 6 -2.34 -7.39 19.33
C LYS A 6 -3.36 -6.27 19.25
N ILE A 7 -4.03 -6.02 20.37
CA ILE A 7 -4.82 -4.82 20.60
C ILE A 7 -3.91 -3.81 21.32
N ILE A 8 -3.86 -2.57 20.83
CA ILE A 8 -3.06 -1.51 21.42
C ILE A 8 -3.78 -0.98 22.67
N ASP A 9 -3.10 -1.02 23.81
CA ASP A 9 -3.61 -0.43 25.04
C ASP A 9 -3.45 1.10 25.00
N LEU A 10 -4.54 1.80 24.69
CA LEU A 10 -4.56 3.26 24.59
C LEU A 10 -4.15 3.95 25.89
N ALA A 11 -4.31 3.32 27.06
CA ALA A 11 -3.94 3.96 28.33
C ALA A 11 -2.42 4.08 28.51
N THR A 12 -1.65 3.16 27.91
CA THR A 12 -0.19 3.10 28.02
C THR A 12 0.54 3.44 26.72
N TRP A 13 -0.19 3.54 25.60
CA TRP A 13 0.40 3.87 24.30
C TRP A 13 0.93 5.30 24.27
N ASN A 14 2.22 5.44 23.93
CA ASN A 14 2.90 6.73 23.84
C ASN A 14 2.30 7.70 22.81
N ARG A 15 1.42 7.22 21.93
CA ARG A 15 0.72 8.02 20.91
C ARG A 15 -0.73 8.32 21.24
N LYS A 16 -1.23 7.99 22.44
CA LYS A 16 -2.62 8.21 22.84
C LYS A 16 -3.15 9.60 22.46
N GLU A 17 -2.47 10.66 22.88
CA GLU A 17 -2.91 12.04 22.63
C GLU A 17 -2.90 12.38 21.12
N HIS A 18 -1.96 11.83 20.36
CA HIS A 18 -1.87 12.04 18.92
C HIS A 18 -3.04 11.36 18.22
N PHE A 19 -3.34 10.12 18.63
CA PHE A 19 -4.48 9.37 18.14
C PHE A 19 -5.80 10.08 18.42
N GLU A 20 -6.03 10.50 19.67
CA GLU A 20 -7.24 11.23 20.07
C GLU A 20 -7.40 12.55 19.30
N HIS A 21 -6.31 13.32 19.15
CA HIS A 21 -6.33 14.59 18.44
C HIS A 21 -6.69 14.44 16.95
N PHE A 22 -5.96 13.60 16.23
CA PHE A 22 -6.16 13.45 14.78
C PHE A 22 -7.44 12.70 14.43
N SER A 23 -7.87 11.75 15.27
CA SER A 23 -9.14 11.02 15.02
C SER A 23 -10.37 11.89 15.18
N ALA A 24 -10.25 13.08 15.78
CA ALA A 24 -11.32 14.06 15.87
C ALA A 24 -11.48 14.92 14.60
N PHE A 25 -10.56 14.84 13.64
CA PHE A 25 -10.61 15.65 12.43
C PHE A 25 -11.61 15.09 11.41
N ASP A 26 -12.21 15.99 10.64
CA ASP A 26 -12.94 15.58 9.42
C ASP A 26 -11.99 14.90 8.43
N ASP A 27 -10.72 15.33 8.34
CA ASP A 27 -9.69 14.67 7.56
C ASP A 27 -8.49 14.27 8.43
N PRO A 28 -8.45 13.00 8.89
CA PRO A 28 -7.32 12.52 9.67
C PRO A 28 -6.18 12.01 8.79
N PHE A 29 -6.29 12.03 7.46
CA PHE A 29 -5.26 11.50 6.57
C PHE A 29 -4.22 12.55 6.20
N PHE A 30 -2.96 12.16 6.25
CA PHE A 30 -1.85 12.93 5.68
C PHE A 30 -1.18 12.11 4.59
N GLY A 31 -0.48 12.78 3.68
CA GLY A 31 0.25 12.11 2.62
C GLY A 31 1.58 12.78 2.28
N VAL A 32 2.52 11.97 1.79
CA VAL A 32 3.80 12.42 1.26
C VAL A 32 4.04 11.77 -0.10
N THR A 33 4.76 12.46 -0.97
CA THR A 33 5.24 11.92 -2.24
C THR A 33 6.76 12.06 -2.29
N VAL A 34 7.45 10.97 -2.59
CA VAL A 34 8.90 10.91 -2.71
C VAL A 34 9.29 10.23 -4.02
N HIS A 35 10.50 10.53 -4.52
CA HIS A 35 11.08 9.82 -5.65
C HIS A 35 12.16 8.88 -5.13
N VAL A 36 12.01 7.58 -5.39
CA VAL A 36 12.92 6.53 -4.90
C VAL A 36 13.66 5.91 -6.08
N ASP A 37 14.95 5.67 -5.93
CA ASP A 37 15.76 4.95 -6.92
C ASP A 37 15.27 3.50 -7.03
N CYS A 38 14.82 3.10 -8.21
CA CYS A 38 14.32 1.76 -8.51
C CYS A 38 15.17 1.04 -9.57
N THR A 39 16.38 1.54 -9.84
CA THR A 39 17.26 1.03 -10.91
C THR A 39 17.51 -0.46 -10.76
N ARG A 40 17.87 -0.90 -9.55
CA ARG A 40 18.19 -2.29 -9.25
C ARG A 40 16.97 -3.20 -9.43
N SER A 41 15.82 -2.84 -8.85
CA SER A 41 14.59 -3.63 -9.04
C SER A 41 14.20 -3.75 -10.50
N TYR A 42 14.37 -2.68 -11.27
CA TYR A 42 14.02 -2.68 -12.68
C TYR A 42 14.91 -3.63 -13.49
N GLU A 43 16.22 -3.59 -13.26
CA GLU A 43 17.18 -4.51 -13.87
C GLU A 43 16.93 -5.95 -13.45
N GLU A 44 16.65 -6.18 -12.17
CA GLU A 44 16.35 -7.49 -11.61
C GLU A 44 15.06 -8.08 -12.20
N ALA A 45 13.99 -7.29 -12.31
CA ALA A 45 12.75 -7.71 -12.96
C ALA A 45 13.00 -8.17 -14.40
N LYS A 46 13.83 -7.44 -15.15
CA LYS A 46 14.23 -7.81 -16.51
C LYS A 46 15.05 -9.10 -16.54
N ALA A 47 16.05 -9.22 -15.68
CA ALA A 47 16.92 -10.39 -15.61
C ALA A 47 16.13 -11.67 -15.25
N LYS A 48 15.17 -11.55 -14.33
CA LYS A 48 14.27 -12.65 -13.92
C LYS A 48 13.14 -12.92 -14.91
N GLY A 49 12.88 -12.02 -15.86
CA GLY A 49 11.75 -12.12 -16.79
C GLY A 49 10.37 -11.98 -16.11
N VAL A 50 10.29 -11.21 -15.02
CA VAL A 50 9.05 -11.00 -14.24
C VAL A 50 8.49 -9.60 -14.43
N SER A 51 7.21 -9.41 -14.06
CA SER A 51 6.59 -8.08 -14.11
C SER A 51 7.23 -7.15 -13.07
N PHE A 52 7.78 -6.03 -13.53
CA PHE A 52 8.32 -4.98 -12.66
C PHE A 52 7.26 -4.44 -11.70
N SER A 53 6.00 -4.26 -12.13
CA SER A 53 4.94 -3.73 -11.25
C SER A 53 4.57 -4.71 -10.13
N LEU A 54 4.62 -6.02 -10.39
CA LEU A 54 4.36 -7.04 -9.38
C LEU A 54 5.54 -7.22 -8.43
N LEU A 55 6.77 -7.09 -8.93
CA LEU A 55 7.98 -7.04 -8.10
C LEU A 55 7.93 -5.85 -7.14
N LEU A 56 7.62 -4.65 -7.65
CA LEU A 56 7.45 -3.46 -6.83
C LEU A 56 6.37 -3.65 -5.76
N LEU A 57 5.20 -4.18 -6.15
CA LEU A 57 4.12 -4.43 -5.20
C LEU A 57 4.59 -5.38 -4.08
N HIS A 58 5.26 -6.49 -4.43
CA HIS A 58 5.80 -7.41 -3.43
C HIS A 58 6.71 -6.70 -2.42
N ARG A 59 7.71 -5.97 -2.91
CA ARG A 59 8.69 -5.25 -2.09
C ARG A 59 8.05 -4.17 -1.21
N ILE A 60 7.06 -3.45 -1.75
CA ILE A 60 6.28 -2.46 -0.99
C ILE A 60 5.56 -3.13 0.18
N ILE A 61 4.89 -4.27 -0.06
CA ILE A 61 4.17 -4.98 1.00
C ILE A 61 5.14 -5.58 2.01
N THR A 62 6.27 -6.14 1.55
CA THR A 62 7.33 -6.64 2.43
C THR A 62 7.89 -5.53 3.32
N ALA A 63 8.14 -4.34 2.77
CA ALA A 63 8.66 -3.20 3.53
C ALA A 63 7.62 -2.63 4.50
N ALA A 64 6.38 -2.41 4.04
CA ALA A 64 5.28 -1.95 4.89
C ALA A 64 5.02 -2.92 6.05
N SER A 65 5.09 -4.22 5.78
CA SER A 65 4.91 -5.25 6.82
C SER A 65 6.00 -5.23 7.89
N LYS A 66 7.17 -4.61 7.66
CA LYS A 66 8.24 -4.47 8.66
C LYS A 66 8.06 -3.23 9.55
N VAL A 67 7.16 -2.33 9.20
CA VAL A 67 6.83 -1.13 9.98
C VAL A 67 5.47 -1.37 10.63
N GLU A 68 5.48 -1.60 11.95
CA GLU A 68 4.30 -2.04 12.72
C GLU A 68 3.08 -1.14 12.48
N GLU A 69 3.29 0.17 12.38
CA GLU A 69 2.23 1.15 12.24
C GLU A 69 1.45 1.00 10.93
N PHE A 70 2.06 0.47 9.86
CA PHE A 70 1.32 0.14 8.62
C PHE A 70 0.33 -1.00 8.82
N ARG A 71 0.49 -1.80 9.86
CA ARG A 71 -0.43 -2.89 10.24
C ARG A 71 -1.52 -2.46 11.23
N TYR A 72 -1.53 -1.20 11.66
CA TYR A 72 -2.56 -0.69 12.57
C TYR A 72 -3.88 -0.38 11.84
N ARG A 73 -5.01 -0.73 12.46
CA ARG A 73 -6.34 -0.30 12.03
C ARG A 73 -7.17 0.16 13.22
N ILE A 74 -8.16 0.99 12.94
CA ILE A 74 -9.21 1.38 13.87
C ILE A 74 -10.38 0.41 13.67
N GLU A 75 -10.69 -0.38 14.69
CA GLU A 75 -11.87 -1.25 14.73
C GLU A 75 -12.78 -0.79 15.87
N GLY A 76 -13.80 0.01 15.53
CA GLY A 76 -14.67 0.64 16.52
C GLY A 76 -13.92 1.65 17.38
N ASP A 77 -13.83 1.39 18.68
CA ASP A 77 -13.12 2.20 19.67
C ASP A 77 -11.69 1.70 19.94
N LYS A 78 -11.24 0.66 19.22
CA LYS A 78 -9.93 0.01 19.43
C LYS A 78 -8.98 0.31 18.29
N VAL A 79 -7.70 0.37 18.65
CA VAL A 79 -6.60 0.25 17.69
C VAL A 79 -6.06 -1.16 17.76
N VAL A 80 -6.01 -1.84 16.62
CA VAL A 80 -5.52 -3.22 16.48
C VAL A 80 -4.33 -3.26 15.54
N CYS A 81 -3.39 -4.17 15.78
CA CYS A 81 -2.27 -4.46 14.89
C CYS A 81 -2.47 -5.85 14.29
N TYR A 82 -2.49 -5.97 12.96
CA TYR A 82 -2.53 -7.26 12.29
C TYR A 82 -1.14 -7.90 12.19
N ASP A 83 -1.11 -9.21 12.10
CA ASP A 83 0.10 -10.03 11.90
C ASP A 83 0.68 -9.91 10.48
N SER A 84 -0.14 -9.50 9.51
CA SER A 84 0.20 -9.45 8.09
C SER A 84 -0.55 -8.34 7.36
N LEU A 85 -0.14 -8.06 6.12
CA LEU A 85 -0.82 -7.14 5.23
C LEU A 85 -1.30 -7.88 3.98
N LEU A 86 -2.46 -7.46 3.46
CA LEU A 86 -3.00 -7.95 2.21
C LEU A 86 -3.07 -6.80 1.18
N PRO A 87 -2.31 -6.85 0.08
CA PRO A 87 -2.41 -5.84 -0.97
C PRO A 87 -3.76 -5.91 -1.69
N GLU A 88 -4.51 -4.82 -1.63
CA GLU A 88 -5.70 -4.59 -2.44
C GLU A 88 -5.40 -3.52 -3.48
N ALA A 89 -5.41 -3.90 -4.77
CA ALA A 89 -4.92 -3.05 -5.84
C ALA A 89 -5.93 -2.81 -6.96
N THR A 90 -5.69 -1.77 -7.75
CA THR A 90 -6.38 -1.56 -9.03
C THR A 90 -5.71 -2.33 -10.16
N VAL A 91 -6.47 -3.12 -10.91
CA VAL A 91 -6.02 -3.81 -12.12
C VAL A 91 -6.73 -3.18 -13.32
N GLY A 92 -5.96 -2.50 -14.17
CA GLY A 92 -6.48 -1.88 -15.39
C GLY A 92 -6.98 -2.91 -16.41
N ARG A 93 -7.99 -2.51 -17.19
CA ARG A 93 -8.55 -3.30 -18.29
C ARG A 93 -8.41 -2.56 -19.62
N ALA A 94 -8.60 -3.28 -20.72
CA ALA A 94 -8.48 -2.73 -22.08
C ALA A 94 -9.50 -1.62 -22.41
N ASP A 95 -10.62 -1.56 -21.69
CA ASP A 95 -11.67 -0.54 -21.85
C ASP A 95 -11.39 0.76 -21.08
N HIS A 96 -10.17 0.93 -20.55
CA HIS A 96 -9.75 2.05 -19.71
C HIS A 96 -10.47 2.16 -18.36
N THR A 97 -11.17 1.11 -17.94
CA THR A 97 -11.64 0.96 -16.56
C THR A 97 -10.64 0.14 -15.72
N PHE A 98 -11.00 -0.13 -14.46
CA PHE A 98 -10.22 -1.00 -13.58
C PHE A 98 -11.10 -1.89 -12.71
N SER A 99 -10.52 -2.99 -12.23
CA SER A 99 -11.05 -3.85 -11.17
C SER A 99 -10.31 -3.58 -9.85
N PHE A 100 -10.97 -3.77 -8.72
CA PHE A 100 -10.24 -4.10 -7.49
C PHE A 100 -9.78 -5.56 -7.52
N ALA A 101 -8.65 -5.83 -6.89
CA ALA A 101 -8.04 -7.14 -6.74
C ALA A 101 -7.47 -7.26 -5.33
N ALA A 102 -7.72 -8.38 -4.66
CA ALA A 102 -7.03 -8.78 -3.45
C ALA A 102 -5.95 -9.79 -3.83
N PHE A 103 -4.67 -9.51 -3.57
CA PHE A 103 -3.61 -10.48 -3.83
C PHE A 103 -3.16 -11.15 -2.54
N GLU A 104 -3.22 -12.49 -2.53
CA GLU A 104 -2.66 -13.28 -1.44
C GLU A 104 -1.15 -13.06 -1.36
N TYR A 105 -0.70 -12.40 -0.30
CA TYR A 105 0.71 -12.14 -0.09
C TYR A 105 1.47 -13.43 0.22
N ASP A 106 2.63 -13.59 -0.41
CA ASP A 106 3.56 -14.69 -0.17
C ASP A 106 4.95 -14.09 0.06
N PRO A 107 5.67 -14.44 1.15
CA PRO A 107 7.03 -13.99 1.35
C PRO A 107 7.98 -14.42 0.23
N ASP A 108 7.69 -15.55 -0.44
CA ASP A 108 8.40 -15.95 -1.65
C ASP A 108 7.94 -15.09 -2.84
N GLU A 109 8.83 -14.20 -3.28
CA GLU A 109 8.60 -13.22 -4.34
C GLU A 109 8.05 -13.87 -5.63
N LEU A 110 8.65 -14.98 -6.08
CA LEU A 110 8.25 -15.62 -7.32
C LEU A 110 6.88 -16.30 -7.20
N THR A 111 6.58 -16.89 -6.04
CA THR A 111 5.26 -17.45 -5.74
C THR A 111 4.20 -16.36 -5.70
N PHE A 112 4.48 -15.22 -5.05
CA PHE A 112 3.59 -14.07 -5.06
C PHE A 112 3.33 -13.57 -6.47
N ILE A 113 4.39 -13.31 -7.26
CA ILE A 113 4.26 -12.79 -8.63
C ILE A 113 3.43 -13.75 -9.50
N ARG A 114 3.65 -15.06 -9.39
CA ARG A 114 2.87 -16.07 -10.14
C ARG A 114 1.39 -16.03 -9.76
N LYS A 115 1.06 -16.01 -8.47
CA LYS A 115 -0.33 -15.94 -7.97
C LYS A 115 -1.00 -14.63 -8.40
N ALA A 116 -0.32 -13.50 -8.23
CA ALA A 116 -0.84 -12.18 -8.59
C ALA A 116 -1.07 -12.05 -10.09
N LYS A 117 -0.18 -12.59 -10.93
CA LYS A 117 -0.35 -12.60 -12.39
C LYS A 117 -1.60 -13.38 -12.81
N ALA A 118 -1.82 -14.57 -12.25
CA ALA A 118 -3.01 -15.38 -12.54
C ALA A 118 -4.30 -14.63 -12.14
N GLU A 119 -4.28 -13.91 -11.01
CA GLU A 119 -5.43 -13.10 -10.60
C GLU A 119 -5.65 -11.92 -11.54
N MET A 120 -4.59 -11.22 -11.96
CA MET A 120 -4.71 -10.14 -12.96
C MET A 120 -5.30 -10.63 -14.29
N GLU A 121 -4.90 -11.82 -14.76
CA GLU A 121 -5.42 -12.44 -15.98
C GLU A 121 -6.90 -12.80 -15.83
N ARG A 122 -7.30 -13.39 -14.70
CA ARG A 122 -8.70 -13.69 -14.39
C ARG A 122 -9.56 -12.44 -14.42
N LEU A 123 -9.07 -11.33 -13.87
CA LEU A 123 -9.79 -10.06 -13.78
C LEU A 123 -10.02 -9.38 -15.14
N GLN A 124 -9.23 -9.69 -16.17
CA GLN A 124 -9.47 -9.19 -17.53
C GLN A 124 -10.81 -9.67 -18.10
N GLY A 125 -11.32 -10.83 -17.66
CA GLY A 125 -12.63 -11.36 -18.07
C GLY A 125 -13.82 -10.85 -17.24
N THR A 126 -13.61 -9.92 -16.30
CA THR A 126 -14.65 -9.41 -15.39
C THR A 126 -15.08 -7.99 -15.74
N THR A 127 -16.24 -7.55 -15.25
CA THR A 127 -16.75 -6.18 -15.41
C THR A 127 -17.06 -5.54 -14.06
N GLY A 128 -17.21 -4.21 -14.05
CA GLY A 128 -17.46 -3.44 -12.84
C GLY A 128 -16.26 -3.40 -11.89
N LEU A 129 -16.51 -2.98 -10.65
CA LEU A 129 -15.47 -2.73 -9.64
C LEU A 129 -14.94 -4.01 -8.97
N ASN A 130 -15.68 -5.12 -9.05
CA ASN A 130 -15.34 -6.40 -8.40
C ASN A 130 -15.03 -6.27 -6.88
N LYS A 131 -15.92 -5.57 -6.16
CA LYS A 131 -15.79 -5.32 -4.71
C LYS A 131 -16.09 -6.53 -3.81
N GLY A 132 -16.51 -7.65 -4.39
CA GLY A 132 -16.88 -8.84 -3.63
C GLY A 132 -15.63 -9.48 -3.02
N GLY A 133 -15.52 -9.45 -1.69
CA GLY A 133 -14.38 -10.05 -0.99
C GLY A 133 -13.10 -9.21 -1.00
N THR A 134 -13.16 -7.92 -1.31
CA THR A 134 -12.01 -6.97 -1.30
C THR A 134 -12.11 -5.97 -0.15
N PHE A 135 -12.56 -6.42 1.02
CA PHE A 135 -12.57 -5.60 2.23
C PHE A 135 -11.92 -6.41 3.33
N HIS A 136 -10.62 -6.61 3.19
CA HIS A 136 -9.87 -7.33 4.21
C HIS A 136 -9.51 -6.37 5.34
N PRO A 137 -9.69 -6.78 6.60
CA PRO A 137 -9.37 -5.92 7.74
C PRO A 137 -7.88 -5.52 7.74
N ASN A 138 -6.99 -6.38 7.27
CA ASN A 138 -5.56 -6.13 7.13
C ASN A 138 -5.15 -5.59 5.74
N ALA A 139 -6.09 -5.06 4.96
CA ALA A 139 -5.83 -4.56 3.61
C ALA A 139 -4.88 -3.36 3.61
N ILE A 140 -4.03 -3.25 2.60
CA ILE A 140 -3.35 -2.02 2.23
C ILE A 140 -3.72 -1.69 0.79
N HIS A 141 -4.19 -0.47 0.55
CA HIS A 141 -4.64 -0.07 -0.78
C HIS A 141 -3.44 0.33 -1.64
N TYR A 142 -3.37 -0.22 -2.84
CA TYR A 142 -2.32 0.05 -3.81
C TYR A 142 -2.88 0.54 -5.14
N SER A 143 -2.26 1.54 -5.76
CA SER A 143 -2.59 1.93 -7.13
C SER A 143 -1.33 2.22 -7.94
N ALA A 144 -1.28 1.66 -9.16
CA ALA A 144 -0.23 1.96 -10.11
C ALA A 144 -0.77 2.97 -11.13
N VAL A 145 -0.07 4.09 -11.30
CA VAL A 145 -0.36 5.14 -12.27
C VAL A 145 0.80 5.20 -13.28
N PRO A 146 0.98 4.17 -14.12
CA PRO A 146 2.18 4.00 -14.95
C PRO A 146 2.29 5.03 -16.09
N TRP A 147 1.27 5.89 -16.26
CA TRP A 147 1.22 6.89 -17.31
C TRP A 147 1.80 8.25 -16.89
N LEU A 148 1.86 8.53 -15.58
CA LEU A 148 2.18 9.85 -15.07
C LEU A 148 3.40 9.82 -14.13
N VAL A 149 4.37 10.70 -14.39
CA VAL A 149 5.41 11.04 -13.40
C VAL A 149 4.81 12.10 -12.49
N PHE A 150 4.22 11.68 -11.37
CA PHE A 150 3.59 12.62 -10.44
C PHE A 150 4.58 13.16 -9.41
N THR A 151 4.33 14.39 -8.96
CA THR A 151 5.00 15.02 -7.82
C THR A 151 4.09 15.12 -6.60
N ASP A 152 2.78 14.92 -6.79
CA ASP A 152 1.79 14.78 -5.72
C ASP A 152 0.64 13.88 -6.17
N MET A 153 -0.01 13.21 -5.22
CA MET A 153 -1.20 12.40 -5.49
C MET A 153 -2.12 12.36 -4.28
N LYS A 154 -3.41 12.69 -4.50
CA LYS A 154 -4.45 12.55 -3.49
C LYS A 154 -5.32 11.33 -3.77
N HIS A 155 -5.49 10.47 -2.77
CA HIS A 155 -6.42 9.35 -2.84
C HIS A 155 -7.85 9.81 -2.50
N PRO A 156 -8.88 9.30 -3.20
CA PRO A 156 -10.26 9.44 -2.74
C PRO A 156 -10.42 8.71 -1.41
N THR A 157 -10.99 9.39 -0.42
CA THR A 157 -11.20 8.83 0.93
C THR A 157 -12.61 9.15 1.38
N ASN A 158 -13.28 8.17 2.00
CA ASN A 158 -14.54 8.42 2.68
C ASN A 158 -14.23 8.81 4.13
N MET A 159 -14.25 10.11 4.37
CA MET A 159 -13.84 10.71 5.63
C MET A 159 -14.70 10.30 6.82
N ARG A 160 -15.93 9.86 6.58
CA ARG A 160 -16.93 9.54 7.62
C ARG A 160 -17.05 8.05 7.92
N SER A 161 -16.29 7.20 7.24
CA SER A 161 -16.41 5.74 7.42
C SER A 161 -15.53 5.17 8.52
N GLY A 162 -14.74 5.99 9.22
CA GLY A 162 -13.74 5.50 10.18
C GLY A 162 -12.61 4.72 9.48
N ASP A 163 -12.35 5.00 8.20
CA ASP A 163 -11.29 4.34 7.44
C ASP A 163 -9.92 4.73 8.04
N SER A 164 -9.04 3.73 8.13
CA SER A 164 -7.66 3.88 8.61
C SER A 164 -6.65 3.13 7.73
N VAL A 165 -7.10 2.59 6.58
CA VAL A 165 -6.27 1.80 5.68
C VAL A 165 -5.20 2.69 5.03
N PRO A 166 -3.90 2.33 5.17
CA PRO A 166 -2.83 2.99 4.44
C PRO A 166 -3.02 2.82 2.92
N LYS A 167 -2.70 3.88 2.18
CA LYS A 167 -2.85 3.92 0.73
C LYS A 167 -1.50 4.27 0.11
N ILE A 168 -1.00 3.43 -0.80
CA ILE A 168 0.28 3.61 -1.48
C ILE A 168 0.04 3.65 -2.98
N SER A 169 0.71 4.57 -3.68
CA SER A 169 0.65 4.62 -5.13
C SER A 169 2.01 4.82 -5.76
N THR A 170 2.21 4.20 -6.93
CA THR A 170 3.44 4.35 -7.72
C THR A 170 3.15 5.00 -9.06
N GLY A 171 4.07 5.84 -9.52
CA GLY A 171 3.96 6.55 -10.80
C GLY A 171 4.70 5.87 -11.94
N LYS A 172 4.74 6.57 -13.07
CA LYS A 172 5.69 6.28 -14.14
C LYS A 172 7.10 6.61 -13.65
N TYR A 173 8.03 5.67 -13.78
CA TYR A 173 9.44 5.94 -13.52
C TYR A 173 10.03 6.89 -14.58
N PHE A 174 11.11 7.57 -14.23
CA PHE A 174 11.84 8.48 -15.11
C PHE A 174 13.34 8.38 -14.88
N ARG A 175 14.15 8.81 -15.84
CA ARG A 175 15.61 8.84 -15.68
C ARG A 175 16.05 10.15 -15.02
N GLU A 176 16.91 10.04 -14.02
CA GLU A 176 17.66 11.15 -13.43
C GLU A 176 19.14 10.77 -13.42
N GLY A 177 19.89 11.26 -14.41
CA GLY A 177 21.26 10.80 -14.67
C GLY A 177 21.30 9.31 -14.99
N GLU A 178 22.07 8.55 -14.21
CA GLU A 178 22.20 7.09 -14.32
C GLU A 178 21.08 6.32 -13.62
N LYS A 179 20.29 7.01 -12.79
CA LYS A 179 19.26 6.40 -11.95
C LYS A 179 17.90 6.37 -12.63
N LEU A 180 17.14 5.33 -12.34
CA LEU A 180 15.72 5.23 -12.61
C LEU A 180 14.95 5.60 -11.34
N MET A 181 14.29 6.75 -11.35
CA MET A 181 13.55 7.27 -10.21
C MET A 181 12.05 6.93 -10.34
N LEU A 182 11.44 6.51 -9.24
CA LEU A 182 10.03 6.12 -9.16
C LEU A 182 9.29 7.03 -8.18
N PRO A 183 8.23 7.73 -8.63
CA PRO A 183 7.32 8.40 -7.71
C PRO A 183 6.55 7.40 -6.85
N ILE A 184 6.61 7.59 -5.54
CA ILE A 184 5.84 6.83 -4.55
C ILE A 184 5.09 7.83 -3.67
N SER A 185 3.76 7.72 -3.65
CA SER A 185 2.89 8.43 -2.72
C SER A 185 2.45 7.48 -1.61
N VAL A 186 2.47 7.97 -0.36
CA VAL A 186 2.00 7.25 0.83
C VAL A 186 1.00 8.15 1.53
N THR A 187 -0.21 7.65 1.80
CA THR A 187 -1.27 8.34 2.53
C THR A 187 -1.74 7.48 3.69
N CYS A 188 -1.72 8.01 4.91
CA CYS A 188 -1.97 7.26 6.13
C CYS A 188 -2.79 8.07 7.13
N HIS A 189 -3.46 7.38 8.06
CA HIS A 189 -4.20 8.02 9.15
C HIS A 189 -3.22 8.56 10.20
N HIS A 190 -3.23 9.88 10.43
CA HIS A 190 -2.22 10.56 11.25
C HIS A 190 -2.27 10.19 12.74
N GLY A 191 -3.46 9.79 13.22
CA GLY A 191 -3.60 9.24 14.56
C GLY A 191 -2.85 7.93 14.79
N LEU A 192 -2.56 7.16 13.73
CA LEU A 192 -1.89 5.86 13.83
C LEU A 192 -0.39 5.95 13.54
N MET A 193 0.03 6.92 12.71
CA MET A 193 1.42 7.10 12.31
C MET A 193 1.70 8.53 11.84
N ASP A 194 2.97 8.82 11.61
CA ASP A 194 3.52 10.16 11.29
C ASP A 194 4.58 10.04 10.21
N GLY A 195 5.12 11.19 9.78
CA GLY A 195 6.24 11.26 8.84
C GLY A 195 7.45 10.40 9.21
N TYR A 196 7.75 10.22 10.51
CA TYR A 196 8.82 9.32 10.97
C TYR A 196 8.61 7.87 10.52
N HIS A 197 7.39 7.35 10.67
CA HIS A 197 7.05 5.97 10.33
C HIS A 197 7.03 5.78 8.81
N VAL A 198 6.58 6.79 8.07
CA VAL A 198 6.65 6.79 6.61
C VAL A 198 8.11 6.81 6.14
N ALA A 199 8.98 7.63 6.74
CA ALA A 199 10.41 7.64 6.44
C ALA A 199 11.05 6.26 6.69
N LYS A 200 10.75 5.62 7.83
CA LYS A 200 11.19 4.25 8.13
C LYS A 200 10.73 3.23 7.08
N PHE A 201 9.50 3.35 6.58
CA PHE A 201 9.02 2.54 5.46
C PHE A 201 9.85 2.77 4.20
N ILE A 202 10.11 4.03 3.83
CA ILE A 202 10.94 4.37 2.66
C ILE A 202 12.37 3.85 2.81
N GLU A 203 12.98 3.94 4.00
CA GLU A 203 14.31 3.39 4.27
C GLU A 203 14.35 1.85 4.21
N THR A 204 13.22 1.20 4.49
CA THR A 204 13.08 -0.26 4.41
C THR A 204 12.77 -0.76 2.99
N LEU A 205 12.40 0.13 2.06
CA LEU A 205 12.14 -0.21 0.67
C LEU A 205 13.45 -0.55 -0.05
N ASP A 206 13.57 -1.81 -0.43
CA ASP A 206 14.72 -2.33 -1.16
C ASP A 206 14.44 -2.26 -2.69
N LEU A 207 14.46 -1.05 -3.26
CA LEU A 207 14.17 -0.84 -4.70
C LEU A 207 15.40 -0.82 -5.62
#